data_AF-A0A3C0IWG2-F1
#
_entry.id   AF-A0A3C0IWG2-F1
#
_cell.length_a   1.000
_cell.length_b   1.000
_cell.length_c   1.000
_cell.angle_alpha   90.00
_cell.angle_beta   90.00
_cell.angle_gamma   90.00
#
_symmetry.space_group_name_H-M   'P 1'
#
loop_
_entity.id
_entity.type
_entity.pdbx_description
1 polymer ?
#
loop_
_entity_poly.entity_id
_entity_poly.type
_entity_poly.pdbx_seq_one_letter_code
_entity_poly.pdbx_strand_id
1 'polypeptide(L)'
;MRVESEVDPSVREPGAGQQAVGPIKEYGEIATPAPPASNIHVLSIVGQIEGHMVLPPQNKTTKYEHIMPQLVAIEQSSEIEGLLILLNTVGGDV
;
A
#
# COMPACT_ATOMS: atom_id res chain seq x y z
N MET A 1 42.62 51.54 -32.16
CA MET A 1 42.09 50.39 -31.40
C MET A 1 43.25 49.45 -31.11
N ARG A 2 43.85 49.59 -29.93
CA ARG A 2 44.88 48.70 -29.36
C ARG A 2 44.30 48.22 -28.04
N VAL A 3 44.30 46.91 -27.83
CA VAL A 3 43.76 46.27 -26.62
C VAL A 3 44.96 45.91 -25.76
N GLU A 4 44.94 46.39 -24.52
CA GLU A 4 45.89 46.02 -23.47
C GLU A 4 45.41 44.70 -22.83
N SER A 5 46.35 43.76 -22.69
CA SER A 5 46.19 42.51 -21.96
C SER A 5 46.81 42.67 -20.57
N GLU A 6 46.00 42.62 -19.52
CA GLU A 6 46.44 42.39 -18.15
C GLU A 6 45.96 41.04 -17.66
N VAL A 7 46.85 40.38 -16.94
CA VAL A 7 46.75 39.03 -16.37
C VAL A 7 46.64 39.20 -14.86
N ASP A 8 45.73 38.50 -14.18
CA ASP A 8 45.90 38.12 -12.77
C ASP A 8 44.96 36.94 -12.38
N PRO A 9 45.26 36.13 -11.33
CA PRO A 9 45.37 34.69 -11.45
C PRO A 9 44.69 34.02 -10.24
N SER A 10 43.39 33.76 -10.28
CA SER A 10 42.73 33.10 -9.13
C SER A 10 42.48 31.63 -9.41
N VAL A 11 43.36 30.83 -8.83
CA VAL A 11 43.30 29.38 -8.59
C VAL A 11 41.92 28.94 -8.07
N ARG A 12 41.37 27.84 -8.61
CA ARG A 12 41.06 26.58 -7.89
C ARG A 12 40.12 25.68 -8.70
N GLU A 13 40.58 24.46 -8.92
CA GLU A 13 39.77 23.35 -9.40
C GLU A 13 38.60 23.06 -8.43
N PRO A 14 37.40 22.79 -8.93
CA PRO A 14 36.41 22.03 -8.19
C PRO A 14 36.53 20.55 -8.58
N GLY A 15 37.34 19.82 -7.83
CA GLY A 15 37.11 18.41 -7.62
C GLY A 15 35.83 18.22 -6.80
N ALA A 16 34.84 17.57 -7.39
CA ALA A 16 33.77 16.81 -6.72
C ALA A 16 32.79 16.33 -7.80
N GLY A 17 33.21 15.36 -8.61
CA GLY A 17 32.26 14.54 -9.35
C GLY A 17 31.42 13.78 -8.33
N GLN A 18 30.22 14.29 -8.07
CA GLN A 18 29.21 13.63 -7.24
C GLN A 18 29.02 12.22 -7.76
N GLN A 19 29.41 11.25 -6.92
CA GLN A 19 29.16 9.84 -7.18
C GLN A 19 27.66 9.69 -7.40
N ALA A 20 27.28 9.31 -8.63
CA ALA A 20 25.96 8.82 -8.91
C ALA A 20 25.73 7.63 -7.97
N VAL A 21 24.94 7.84 -6.94
CA VAL A 21 24.55 6.80 -6.00
C VAL A 21 23.69 5.83 -6.79
N GLY A 22 24.32 4.78 -7.32
CA GLY A 22 23.63 3.64 -7.90
C GLY A 22 22.70 3.02 -6.84
N PRO A 23 21.61 2.36 -7.26
CA PRO A 23 20.67 1.74 -6.34
C PRO A 23 21.44 0.79 -5.42
N ILE A 24 21.31 1.07 -4.13
CA ILE A 24 22.05 0.45 -3.04
C ILE A 24 21.74 -1.05 -3.03
N LYS A 25 22.68 -1.85 -3.55
CA LYS A 25 22.71 -3.31 -3.46
C LYS A 25 23.18 -3.72 -2.06
N GLU A 26 22.34 -3.67 -1.03
CA GLU A 26 22.65 -4.45 0.20
C GLU A 26 21.55 -4.60 1.26
N TYR A 27 20.30 -4.28 0.97
CA TYR A 27 19.18 -4.81 1.77
C TYR A 27 18.21 -5.46 0.80
N GLY A 28 17.89 -6.73 1.06
CA GLY A 28 17.01 -7.53 0.22
C GLY A 28 15.73 -6.75 -0.06
N GLU A 29 15.63 -6.24 -1.29
CA GLU A 29 14.39 -5.71 -1.81
C GLU A 29 13.47 -6.93 -1.90
N ILE A 30 12.64 -7.11 -0.88
CA ILE A 30 11.53 -8.04 -0.96
C ILE A 30 10.61 -7.40 -1.98
N ALA A 31 10.80 -7.76 -3.25
CA ALA A 31 9.85 -7.44 -4.30
C ALA A 31 8.49 -7.93 -3.79
N THR A 32 7.62 -6.98 -3.44
CA THR A 32 6.26 -7.30 -3.04
C THR A 32 5.64 -8.09 -4.19
N PRO A 33 5.02 -9.25 -3.93
CA PRO A 33 4.32 -10.00 -4.96
C PRO A 33 3.43 -9.03 -5.74
N ALA A 34 3.56 -9.03 -7.07
CA ALA A 34 2.70 -8.22 -7.91
C ALA A 34 1.24 -8.47 -7.49
N PRO A 35 0.41 -7.41 -7.30
CA PRO A 35 -0.97 -7.58 -6.94
C PRO A 35 -1.61 -8.63 -7.85
N PRO A 36 -2.43 -9.55 -7.32
CA PRO A 36 -3.12 -10.51 -8.16
C PRO A 36 -3.82 -9.76 -9.29
N ALA A 37 -3.68 -10.25 -10.52
CA ALA A 37 -4.16 -9.58 -11.75
C ALA A 37 -5.70 -9.49 -11.85
N SER A 38 -6.41 -9.69 -10.75
CA SER A 38 -7.86 -9.70 -10.67
C SER A 38 -8.32 -8.48 -9.90
N ASN A 39 -9.09 -7.63 -10.57
CA ASN A 39 -9.75 -6.44 -9.98
C ASN A 39 -10.96 -6.83 -9.11
N ILE A 40 -11.06 -8.10 -8.70
CA ILE A 40 -12.13 -8.62 -7.85
C ILE A 40 -11.60 -8.72 -6.43
N HIS A 41 -12.22 -7.97 -5.52
CA HIS A 41 -11.96 -8.08 -4.09
C HIS A 41 -12.74 -9.26 -3.50
N VAL A 42 -12.11 -10.05 -2.63
CA VAL A 42 -12.74 -11.18 -1.96
C VAL A 42 -12.97 -10.85 -0.49
N LEU A 43 -14.22 -10.76 -0.08
CA LEU A 43 -14.62 -10.54 1.31
C LEU A 43 -15.12 -11.87 1.90
N SER A 44 -14.45 -12.36 2.94
CA SER A 44 -14.82 -13.62 3.60
C SER A 44 -15.53 -13.35 4.91
N ILE A 45 -16.74 -13.89 5.05
CA ILE A 45 -17.57 -13.85 6.26
C ILE A 45 -17.64 -15.27 6.79
N VAL A 46 -17.04 -15.51 7.95
CA VAL A 46 -16.97 -16.83 8.56
C VAL A 46 -17.53 -16.79 9.97
N GLY A 47 -18.35 -17.79 10.29
CA GLY A 47 -19.01 -17.90 11.57
C GLY A 47 -20.21 -16.95 11.69
N GLN A 48 -20.54 -16.56 12.91
CA GLN A 48 -21.76 -15.80 13.19
C GLN A 48 -21.54 -14.29 12.99
N ILE A 49 -22.49 -13.61 12.37
CA ILE A 49 -22.40 -12.16 12.16
C ILE A 49 -22.89 -11.47 13.44
N GLU A 50 -22.00 -10.79 14.16
CA GLU A 50 -22.33 -10.08 15.40
C GLU A 50 -22.52 -8.58 15.13
N GLY A 51 -23.66 -8.04 15.61
CA GLY A 51 -24.05 -6.64 15.49
C GLY A 51 -24.09 -5.96 16.85
N HIS A 52 -25.14 -6.21 17.65
CA HIS A 52 -25.34 -5.53 18.93
C HIS A 52 -24.87 -6.36 20.14
N MET A 53 -25.09 -7.67 20.09
CA MET A 53 -24.76 -8.59 21.17
C MET A 53 -23.37 -9.17 20.96
N VAL A 54 -22.47 -8.94 21.92
CA VAL A 54 -21.14 -9.55 21.91
C VAL A 54 -21.27 -11.04 22.19
N LEU A 55 -20.85 -11.86 21.23
CA LEU A 55 -20.87 -13.31 21.38
C LEU A 55 -19.69 -13.80 22.25
N PRO A 56 -19.82 -14.97 22.89
CA PRO A 56 -18.72 -15.58 23.62
C PRO A 56 -17.47 -15.77 22.74
N PRO A 57 -16.25 -15.61 23.27
CA PRO A 57 -15.01 -15.62 22.50
C PRO A 57 -14.66 -16.97 21.85
N GLN A 58 -15.39 -18.04 22.17
CA GLN A 58 -15.23 -19.34 21.53
C GLN A 58 -15.93 -19.43 20.16
N ASN A 59 -16.86 -18.52 19.88
CA ASN A 59 -17.54 -18.51 18.61
C ASN A 59 -16.66 -17.83 17.57
N LYS A 60 -16.54 -18.43 16.38
CA LYS A 60 -16.04 -17.70 15.22
C LYS A 60 -17.09 -16.67 14.87
N THR A 61 -16.71 -15.40 14.87
CA THR A 61 -17.61 -14.31 14.54
C THR A 61 -16.96 -13.39 13.52
N THR A 62 -17.81 -12.79 12.70
CA THR A 62 -17.46 -11.66 11.88
C THR A 62 -18.19 -10.44 12.42
N LYS A 63 -17.43 -9.42 12.83
CA LYS A 63 -17.97 -8.17 13.39
C LYS A 63 -18.48 -7.27 12.28
N TYR A 64 -19.74 -6.83 12.39
CA TYR A 64 -20.32 -5.86 11.47
C TYR A 64 -19.47 -4.59 11.35
N GLU A 65 -18.95 -4.10 12.47
CA GLU A 65 -18.08 -2.92 12.55
C GLU A 65 -16.78 -3.05 11.74
N HIS A 66 -16.32 -4.27 11.45
CA HIS A 66 -15.15 -4.49 10.61
C HIS A 66 -15.51 -4.63 9.14
N ILE A 67 -16.67 -5.21 8.83
CA ILE A 67 -17.14 -5.42 7.47
C ILE A 67 -17.60 -4.11 6.82
N MET A 68 -18.30 -3.24 7.56
CA MET A 68 -18.78 -1.96 7.04
C MET A 68 -17.66 -1.08 6.45
N PRO A 69 -16.57 -0.77 7.19
CA PRO A 69 -15.50 0.06 6.64
C PRO A 69 -14.83 -0.58 5.43
N GLN A 70 -14.71 -1.92 5.41
CA GLN A 70 -14.15 -2.64 4.27
C GLN A 70 -15.02 -2.52 3.04
N LEU A 71 -16.33 -2.71 3.16
CA LEU A 71 -17.27 -2.50 2.06
C LEU A 71 -17.21 -1.06 1.52
N VAL A 72 -17.13 -0.08 2.42
CA VAL A 72 -17.00 1.33 2.03
C VAL A 72 -15.68 1.61 1.30
N ALA A 73 -14.57 1.00 1.74
CA ALA A 73 -13.28 1.12 1.06
C ALA A 73 -13.28 0.44 -0.31
N ILE A 74 -13.97 -0.69 -0.43
CA ILE A 74 -14.15 -1.41 -1.70
C ILE A 74 -14.95 -0.56 -2.68
N GLU A 75 -16.08 0.00 -2.25
CA GLU A 75 -16.96 0.82 -3.08
C GLU A 75 -16.29 2.11 -3.59
N GLN A 76 -15.39 2.70 -2.78
CA GLN A 76 -14.68 3.93 -3.17
C GLN A 76 -13.45 3.70 -4.03
N SER A 77 -12.98 2.44 -4.16
CA SER A 77 -11.77 2.14 -4.90
C SER A 77 -12.03 2.04 -6.40
N SER A 78 -11.35 2.87 -7.20
CA SER A 78 -11.38 2.76 -8.66
C SER A 78 -10.61 1.56 -9.21
N GLU A 79 -9.85 0.85 -8.37
CA GLU A 79 -9.07 -0.33 -8.74
C GLU A 79 -9.89 -1.63 -8.64
N ILE A 80 -11.03 -1.59 -7.95
CA ILE A 80 -11.87 -2.77 -7.73
C ILE A 80 -13.07 -2.70 -8.68
N GLU A 81 -13.18 -3.68 -9.57
CA GLU A 81 -14.28 -3.81 -10.53
C GLU A 81 -15.40 -4.73 -10.03
N GLY A 82 -15.15 -5.50 -8.97
CA GLY A 82 -16.14 -6.42 -8.43
C GLY A 82 -15.84 -6.93 -7.03
N LEU A 83 -16.87 -7.43 -6.37
CA LEU A 83 -16.81 -8.00 -5.03
C LEU A 83 -17.31 -9.45 -5.04
N LEU A 84 -16.48 -10.38 -4.58
CA LEU A 84 -16.86 -11.76 -4.31
C LEU A 84 -17.02 -11.96 -2.80
N ILE A 85 -18.21 -12.33 -2.36
CA ILE A 85 -18.47 -12.63 -0.95
C ILE A 85 -18.42 -14.14 -0.72
N LEU A 86 -17.50 -14.59 0.13
CA LEU A 86 -17.45 -15.96 0.62
C LEU A 86 -18.20 -16.01 1.95
N LEU A 87 -19.40 -16.58 1.95
CA LEU A 87 -20.25 -16.65 3.13
C LEU A 87 -20.26 -18.07 3.69
N ASN A 88 -19.61 -18.26 4.84
CA ASN A 88 -19.69 -19.47 5.64
C ASN A 88 -20.22 -19.13 7.03
N THR A 89 -21.53 -18.89 7.10
CA THR A 89 -22.20 -18.48 8.33
C THR A 89 -23.12 -19.55 8.88
N VAL A 90 -23.26 -19.57 10.20
CA VAL A 90 -24.25 -20.37 10.94
C VAL A 90 -25.49 -19.53 11.31
N GLY A 91 -25.50 -18.25 10.95
CA GLY A 91 -26.55 -17.28 11.29
C GLY A 91 -25.97 -15.93 11.73
N GLY A 92 -26.82 -15.04 12.22
CA GLY A 92 -26.43 -13.71 12.67
C GLY A 92 -27.48 -13.06 13.54
N ASP A 93 -27.16 -11.88 14.04
CA ASP A 93 -28.12 -10.96 14.67
C ASP A 93 -29.19 -10.51 13.63
N VAL A 94 -30.43 -10.21 14.07
CA VAL A 94 -31.57 -9.85 13.18
C VAL A 94 -31.69 -8.35 12.90
#